data_AF-A0AAD3HFF0-F1
#
_entry.id   AF-A0AAD3HFF0-F1
#
_cell.length_a   1.000
_cell.length_b   1.000
_cell.length_c   1.000
_cell.angle_alpha   90.00
_cell.angle_beta   90.00
_cell.angle_gamma   90.00
#
_symmetry.space_group_name_H-M   'P 1'
#
loop_
_entity.id
_entity.type
_entity.pdbx_description
1 polymer ?
#
loop_
_entity_poly.entity_id
_entity_poly.type
_entity_poly.pdbx_seq_one_letter_code
_entity_poly.pdbx_strand_id
1 'polypeptide(L)'
;MKFLTAALLVNTVAAFAPQGKAFVGQPRASISQLQMAEDPLPFFASSPKSEEKAEEPAATATESSNEDEDEKFFNPIKVSNLRNAQGVDYAPWMNMSEEDERRIEQIKKEKAAARRKRQEQEKSVSGNLYFDSQAQELSGTGLTAKTIDGEVELEWATRSETNTKGFVVKKRPAKTENFEVVASYESWGPLASKGSDGGVYRYLDTSATPGGWVYRITECDNNGNEADLCQCLIEVQTEEEQRAALIAGVGIAVIGVAAVVAGLVLDPYAM
;
A
#
# COMPACT_ATOMS: atom_id res chain seq x y z
N MET A 1 -18.24 -40.32 -67.37
CA MET A 1 -17.86 -41.59 -66.70
C MET A 1 -16.62 -41.32 -65.86
N LYS A 2 -16.48 -42.00 -64.70
CA LYS A 2 -15.39 -41.86 -63.71
C LYS A 2 -15.35 -40.48 -63.03
N PHE A 3 -14.95 -40.35 -61.77
CA PHE A 3 -15.12 -41.17 -60.55
C PHE A 3 -14.64 -40.32 -59.35
N LEU A 4 -14.89 -40.81 -58.13
CA LEU A 4 -14.43 -40.30 -56.83
C LEU A 4 -15.15 -39.06 -56.28
N THR A 5 -15.33 -38.87 -54.97
CA THR A 5 -15.57 -39.72 -53.77
C THR A 5 -15.30 -38.82 -52.56
N ALA A 6 -16.10 -38.98 -51.50
CA ALA A 6 -16.14 -38.14 -50.30
C ALA A 6 -14.80 -37.86 -49.60
N ALA A 7 -14.77 -36.74 -48.88
CA ALA A 7 -14.03 -36.57 -47.63
C ALA A 7 -14.92 -35.85 -46.60
N LEU A 8 -15.41 -36.58 -45.59
CA LEU A 8 -15.97 -35.98 -44.39
C LEU A 8 -14.79 -35.62 -43.47
N LEU A 9 -14.69 -34.36 -43.03
CA LEU A 9 -13.79 -33.99 -41.94
C LEU A 9 -14.59 -33.28 -40.84
N VAL A 10 -14.91 -34.06 -39.81
CA VAL A 10 -15.45 -33.55 -38.54
C VAL A 10 -14.27 -32.94 -37.78
N ASN A 11 -14.16 -31.61 -37.76
CA ASN A 11 -13.20 -30.95 -36.87
C ASN A 11 -13.66 -31.13 -35.43
N THR A 12 -12.85 -31.86 -34.66
CA THR A 12 -13.11 -32.19 -33.26
C THR A 12 -12.94 -30.95 -32.38
N VAL A 13 -13.92 -30.68 -31.52
CA VAL A 13 -13.78 -29.66 -30.47
C VAL A 13 -12.79 -30.18 -29.43
N ALA A 14 -11.56 -29.67 -29.46
CA ALA A 14 -10.57 -29.91 -28.42
C ALA A 14 -10.96 -29.15 -27.14
N ALA A 15 -11.74 -29.79 -26.27
CA ALA A 15 -12.12 -29.24 -24.98
C ALA A 15 -10.88 -29.06 -24.08
N PHE A 16 -10.41 -27.82 -23.95
CA PHE A 16 -9.25 -27.48 -23.12
C PHE A 16 -9.61 -27.52 -21.63
N ALA A 17 -9.56 -28.73 -21.05
CA ALA A 17 -9.76 -28.93 -19.62
C ALA A 17 -8.46 -28.60 -18.85
N PRO A 18 -8.44 -27.60 -17.95
CA PRO A 18 -7.27 -27.33 -17.12
C PRO A 18 -7.08 -28.48 -16.12
N GLN A 19 -5.92 -29.16 -16.19
CA GLN A 19 -5.58 -30.20 -15.20
C GLN A 19 -5.26 -29.55 -13.85
N GLY A 20 -6.26 -29.56 -12.95
CA GLY A 20 -6.08 -29.17 -11.56
C GLY A 20 -5.12 -30.11 -10.83
N LYS A 21 -3.84 -29.73 -10.72
CA LYS A 21 -2.90 -30.39 -9.82
C LYS A 21 -3.31 -30.08 -8.39
N ALA A 22 -3.72 -31.10 -7.65
CA ALA A 22 -4.03 -30.97 -6.22
C ALA A 22 -2.77 -30.60 -5.44
N PHE A 23 -2.72 -29.38 -4.90
CA PHE A 23 -1.66 -28.95 -4.00
C PHE A 23 -1.89 -29.54 -2.62
N VAL A 24 -1.30 -30.72 -2.36
CA VAL A 24 -1.31 -31.36 -1.04
C VAL A 24 -0.53 -30.46 -0.08
N GLY A 25 -1.20 -29.92 0.94
CA GLY A 25 -0.62 -28.92 1.83
C GLY A 25 0.52 -29.47 2.70
N GLN A 26 1.59 -28.68 2.82
CA GLN A 26 2.61 -28.92 3.84
C GLN A 26 2.11 -28.44 5.22
N PRO A 27 2.41 -29.17 6.30
CA PRO A 27 1.97 -28.80 7.65
C PRO A 27 2.76 -27.62 8.23
N ARG A 28 2.17 -26.99 9.25
CA ARG A 28 2.73 -25.90 10.07
C ARG A 28 4.23 -26.09 10.40
N ALA A 29 5.01 -25.03 10.24
CA ALA A 29 6.27 -24.89 10.96
C ALA A 29 6.01 -24.93 12.47
N SER A 30 6.75 -25.76 13.21
CA SER A 30 6.67 -25.85 14.66
C SER A 30 7.37 -24.66 15.32
N ILE A 31 6.75 -24.10 16.36
CA ILE A 31 7.42 -23.13 17.24
C ILE A 31 8.56 -23.87 17.95
N SER A 32 9.79 -23.37 17.78
CA SER A 32 10.98 -23.97 18.42
C SER A 32 10.84 -23.92 19.94
N GLN A 33 10.81 -25.09 20.55
CA GLN A 33 10.70 -25.28 21.99
C GLN A 33 12.00 -24.84 22.66
N LEU A 34 11.95 -23.75 23.44
CA LEU A 34 13.07 -23.30 24.27
C LEU A 34 13.39 -24.38 25.31
N GLN A 35 14.50 -25.10 25.10
CA GLN A 35 15.09 -25.94 26.13
C GLN A 35 15.78 -25.04 27.16
N MET A 36 15.08 -24.77 28.26
CA MET A 36 15.71 -24.20 29.45
C MET A 36 16.67 -25.26 30.01
N ALA A 37 17.97 -24.99 29.96
CA ALA A 37 18.96 -25.79 30.66
C ALA A 37 18.89 -25.48 32.16
N GLU A 38 18.62 -26.48 32.98
CA GLU A 38 18.62 -26.37 34.44
C GLU A 38 20.04 -26.51 34.98
N ASP A 39 20.72 -25.40 35.26
CA ASP A 39 21.92 -25.38 36.11
C ASP A 39 21.56 -24.77 37.48
N PRO A 40 21.76 -25.50 38.60
CA PRO A 40 21.26 -25.08 39.91
C PRO A 40 22.17 -24.05 40.58
N LEU A 41 21.65 -22.85 40.84
CA LEU A 41 22.26 -21.86 41.74
C LEU A 41 21.65 -21.92 43.16
N PRO A 42 22.36 -22.52 44.13
CA PRO A 42 22.17 -22.23 45.54
C PRO A 42 23.42 -21.57 46.17
N PHE A 43 23.31 -21.28 47.48
CA PHE A 43 24.42 -21.04 48.41
C PHE A 43 25.11 -19.66 48.42
N PHE A 44 24.48 -18.71 49.12
CA PHE A 44 25.02 -18.09 50.34
C PHE A 44 26.53 -17.72 50.43
N ALA A 45 27.13 -17.22 49.35
CA ALA A 45 28.49 -16.66 49.31
C ALA A 45 28.59 -15.60 48.18
N SER A 46 29.34 -14.49 48.28
CA SER A 46 30.09 -13.92 49.41
C SER A 46 30.22 -12.37 49.27
N SER A 47 30.75 -11.71 50.31
CA SER A 47 30.71 -10.24 50.53
C SER A 47 31.70 -9.40 49.67
N PRO A 48 31.53 -8.05 49.56
CA PRO A 48 32.14 -7.21 48.50
C PRO A 48 33.45 -6.47 48.89
N LYS A 49 34.12 -5.81 47.92
CA LYS A 49 35.32 -4.96 48.18
C LYS A 49 35.69 -3.88 47.11
N SER A 50 35.60 -2.60 47.52
CA SER A 50 36.35 -1.34 47.18
C SER A 50 36.96 -1.02 45.78
N GLU A 51 36.59 0.13 45.20
CA GLU A 51 37.36 1.41 44.90
C GLU A 51 38.80 1.34 44.27
N GLU A 52 39.40 2.34 43.55
CA GLU A 52 39.41 3.83 43.66
C GLU A 52 40.04 4.59 42.39
N LYS A 53 39.50 5.77 41.98
CA LYS A 53 40.10 6.97 41.23
C LYS A 53 40.81 6.88 39.84
N ALA A 54 41.10 7.97 39.07
CA ALA A 54 40.83 9.46 39.13
C ALA A 54 40.96 10.18 37.74
N GLU A 55 40.35 11.39 37.65
CA GLU A 55 40.64 12.66 36.87
C GLU A 55 41.20 12.63 35.42
N GLU A 56 40.69 13.32 34.37
CA GLU A 56 40.23 14.73 34.10
C GLU A 56 41.33 15.73 33.64
N PRO A 57 41.01 16.87 32.96
CA PRO A 57 39.71 17.38 32.45
C PRO A 57 39.64 17.29 30.89
N ALA A 58 39.01 18.11 30.01
CA ALA A 58 38.15 19.33 29.96
C ALA A 58 37.55 19.43 28.51
N ALA A 59 36.68 20.37 28.07
CA ALA A 59 35.47 21.03 28.60
C ALA A 59 34.93 22.04 27.52
N THR A 60 33.62 22.19 27.28
CA THR A 60 32.98 23.32 26.54
C THR A 60 31.47 23.46 26.86
N ALA A 61 31.01 24.71 26.89
CA ALA A 61 29.66 25.29 27.07
C ALA A 61 28.44 24.61 26.38
N THR A 62 27.16 24.85 26.73
CA THR A 62 26.49 25.48 27.91
C THR A 62 24.96 25.24 27.82
N GLU A 63 24.28 25.10 28.98
CA GLU A 63 22.82 25.20 29.26
C GLU A 63 21.73 24.71 28.27
N SER A 64 20.94 23.72 28.71
CA SER A 64 19.47 23.79 28.64
C SER A 64 18.81 23.05 29.83
N SER A 65 17.95 23.77 30.55
CA SER A 65 17.02 23.37 31.65
C SER A 65 16.81 21.88 31.99
N ASN A 66 16.90 21.55 33.28
CA ASN A 66 16.47 20.27 33.85
C ASN A 66 14.95 20.26 34.12
N GLU A 67 14.17 19.36 33.51
CA GLU A 67 12.73 19.14 33.83
C GLU A 67 12.33 17.64 33.79
N ASP A 68 13.23 16.71 34.15
CA ASP A 68 13.12 15.26 33.82
C ASP A 68 13.23 14.25 35.01
N GLU A 69 13.06 14.68 36.27
CA GLU A 69 13.34 13.81 37.43
C GLU A 69 12.14 13.06 38.05
N ASP A 70 10.91 13.59 37.96
CA ASP A 70 9.75 13.13 38.77
C ASP A 70 8.81 12.10 38.11
N GLU A 71 8.84 11.86 36.79
CA GLU A 71 7.97 10.87 36.12
C GLU A 71 8.43 9.40 36.32
N LYS A 72 8.57 8.95 37.58
CA LYS A 72 9.01 7.59 37.92
C LYS A 72 7.89 6.75 38.56
N PHE A 73 7.37 5.80 37.76
CA PHE A 73 6.61 4.60 38.16
C PHE A 73 5.15 4.72 38.66
N PHE A 74 4.27 5.38 37.90
CA PHE A 74 2.82 5.10 37.96
C PHE A 74 2.28 4.47 36.66
N ASN A 75 2.28 3.12 36.63
CA ASN A 75 1.50 2.36 35.65
C ASN A 75 0.00 2.55 35.96
N PRO A 76 -0.80 3.19 35.09
CA PRO A 76 -2.15 3.62 35.45
C PRO A 76 -3.12 2.43 35.45
N ILE A 77 -3.37 1.87 36.64
CA ILE A 77 -4.35 0.80 36.87
C ILE A 77 -5.73 1.25 36.35
N LYS A 78 -6.54 0.28 35.89
CA LYS A 78 -7.88 0.53 35.36
C LYS A 78 -8.84 0.83 36.53
N VAL A 79 -9.17 2.11 36.71
CA VAL A 79 -10.11 2.63 37.73
C VAL A 79 -11.45 1.88 37.78
N SER A 80 -11.95 1.39 36.65
CA SER A 80 -13.15 0.53 36.55
C SER A 80 -13.04 -0.82 37.26
N ASN A 81 -11.88 -1.15 37.84
CA ASN A 81 -11.60 -2.39 38.56
C ASN A 81 -10.93 -2.12 39.93
N LEU A 82 -11.01 -0.88 40.45
CA LEU A 82 -10.48 -0.49 41.76
C LEU A 82 -11.47 -0.66 42.92
N ARG A 83 -12.77 -0.83 42.67
CA ARG A 83 -13.80 -1.05 43.72
C ARG A 83 -14.38 -2.46 43.67
N ASN A 84 -14.66 -3.03 44.85
CA ASN A 84 -15.38 -4.29 44.97
C ASN A 84 -16.91 -4.09 44.84
N ALA A 85 -17.67 -5.19 44.82
CA ALA A 85 -19.13 -5.14 44.70
C ALA A 85 -19.85 -4.50 45.90
N GLN A 86 -19.14 -4.28 47.00
CA GLN A 86 -19.59 -3.60 48.22
C GLN A 86 -19.17 -2.12 48.26
N GLY A 87 -18.57 -1.59 47.19
CA GLY A 87 -18.14 -0.19 47.07
C GLY A 87 -16.83 0.17 47.76
N VAL A 88 -16.10 -0.81 48.31
CA VAL A 88 -14.82 -0.57 49.00
C VAL A 88 -13.67 -0.64 47.99
N ASP A 89 -12.74 0.32 48.08
CA ASP A 89 -11.54 0.38 47.26
C ASP A 89 -10.55 -0.76 47.58
N TYR A 90 -10.03 -1.43 46.55
CA TYR A 90 -9.07 -2.53 46.66
C TYR A 90 -7.66 -2.08 47.11
N ALA A 91 -7.37 -0.77 47.10
CA ALA A 91 -6.11 -0.21 47.57
C ALA A 91 -6.33 1.03 48.47
N PRO A 92 -6.89 0.90 49.68
CA PRO A 92 -7.22 2.05 50.53
C PRO A 92 -6.00 2.91 50.90
N TRP A 93 -4.81 2.29 50.95
CA TRP A 93 -3.54 2.94 51.24
C TRP A 93 -3.06 3.94 50.14
N MET A 94 -3.67 3.91 48.95
CA MET A 94 -3.35 4.84 47.86
C MET A 94 -3.97 6.24 48.06
N ASN A 95 -4.97 6.41 48.93
CA ASN A 95 -5.64 7.69 49.23
C ASN A 95 -6.02 8.54 47.99
N MET A 96 -6.39 7.90 46.87
CA MET A 96 -6.75 8.60 45.63
C MET A 96 -7.96 9.50 45.86
N SER A 97 -7.81 10.80 45.61
CA SER A 97 -8.91 11.76 45.70
C SER A 97 -9.78 11.72 44.45
N GLU A 98 -11.01 12.24 44.55
CA GLU A 98 -11.88 12.46 43.39
C GLU A 98 -11.25 13.42 42.36
N GLU A 99 -10.27 14.24 42.75
CA GLU A 99 -9.53 15.12 41.83
C GLU A 99 -8.45 14.37 41.05
N ASP A 100 -7.80 13.38 41.69
CA ASP A 100 -6.80 12.54 41.04
C ASP A 100 -7.43 11.56 40.06
N GLU A 101 -8.61 10.99 40.37
CA GLU A 101 -9.39 10.21 39.41
C GLU A 101 -9.72 11.04 38.17
N ARG A 102 -10.22 12.28 38.35
CA ARG A 102 -10.51 13.21 37.24
C ARG A 102 -9.26 13.59 36.44
N ARG A 103 -8.13 13.83 37.10
CA ARG A 103 -6.83 14.09 36.44
C ARG A 103 -6.37 12.88 35.60
N ILE A 104 -6.48 11.67 36.14
CA ILE A 104 -6.14 10.42 35.45
C ILE A 104 -7.06 10.19 34.23
N GLU A 105 -8.36 10.51 34.33
CA GLU A 105 -9.28 10.44 33.19
C GLU A 105 -8.98 11.48 32.10
N GLN A 106 -8.64 12.71 32.48
CA GLN A 106 -8.20 13.75 31.54
C GLN A 106 -6.94 13.31 30.77
N ILE A 107 -5.91 12.86 31.49
CA ILE A 107 -4.66 12.35 30.89
C ILE A 107 -4.95 11.14 29.97
N LYS A 108 -5.82 10.21 30.38
CA LYS A 108 -6.23 9.07 29.53
C LYS A 108 -6.96 9.52 28.26
N LYS A 109 -7.88 10.50 28.37
CA LYS A 109 -8.64 11.07 27.26
C LYS A 109 -7.76 11.84 26.29
N GLU A 110 -6.82 12.63 26.80
CA GLU A 110 -5.83 13.36 26.02
C GLU A 110 -4.85 12.42 25.32
N LYS A 111 -4.28 11.45 26.03
CA LYS A 111 -3.37 10.43 25.46
C LYS A 111 -4.07 9.56 24.41
N ALA A 112 -5.38 9.30 24.56
CA ALA A 112 -6.19 8.65 23.54
C ALA A 112 -6.45 9.58 22.33
N ALA A 113 -6.77 10.86 22.55
CA ALA A 113 -6.96 11.84 21.49
C ALA A 113 -5.68 12.11 20.70
N ALA A 114 -4.53 12.19 21.35
CA ALA A 114 -3.21 12.35 20.71
C ALA A 114 -2.84 11.12 19.87
N ARG A 115 -3.05 9.91 20.39
CA ARG A 115 -2.90 8.66 19.61
C ARG A 115 -3.81 8.62 18.39
N ARG A 116 -5.08 8.98 18.57
CA ARG A 116 -6.06 9.05 17.48
C ARG A 116 -5.68 10.09 16.44
N LYS A 117 -5.28 11.31 16.86
CA LYS A 117 -4.84 12.38 15.95
C LYS A 117 -3.60 11.97 15.15
N ARG A 118 -2.64 11.29 15.78
CA ARG A 118 -1.47 10.71 15.09
C ARG A 118 -1.89 9.67 14.05
N GLN A 119 -2.77 8.73 14.41
CA GLN A 119 -3.30 7.74 13.47
C GLN A 119 -4.10 8.39 12.32
N GLU A 120 -4.87 9.45 12.61
CA GLU A 120 -5.61 10.21 11.59
C GLU A 120 -4.67 10.99 10.66
N GLN A 121 -3.50 11.46 11.14
CA GLN A 121 -2.45 12.06 10.32
C GLN A 121 -1.70 11.03 9.45
N GLU A 122 -1.28 9.91 10.03
CA GLU A 122 -0.66 8.79 9.30
C GLU A 122 -1.60 8.24 8.21
N LYS A 123 -2.92 8.23 8.49
CA LYS A 123 -4.00 7.87 7.57
C LYS A 123 -4.33 8.95 6.52
N SER A 124 -4.08 10.23 6.79
CA SER A 124 -4.27 11.29 5.79
C SER A 124 -3.09 11.40 4.81
N VAL A 125 -1.87 11.12 5.27
CA VAL A 125 -0.67 11.04 4.40
C VAL A 125 -0.74 9.83 3.46
N SER A 126 -1.27 8.70 3.95
CA SER A 126 -1.62 7.54 3.11
C SER A 126 -3.00 7.69 2.41
N GLY A 127 -3.37 8.92 2.07
CA GLY A 127 -4.72 9.32 1.69
C GLY A 127 -5.30 8.58 0.48
N ASN A 128 -6.58 8.21 0.57
CA ASN A 128 -7.38 7.48 -0.42
C ASN A 128 -6.89 6.04 -0.74
N LEU A 129 -5.63 5.91 -1.18
CA LEU A 129 -5.05 4.67 -1.70
C LEU A 129 -4.94 3.55 -0.64
N TYR A 130 -4.87 3.90 0.65
CA TYR A 130 -4.89 2.94 1.77
C TYR A 130 -6.19 2.13 1.88
N PHE A 131 -7.34 2.65 1.41
CA PHE A 131 -8.64 1.99 1.57
C PHE A 131 -9.07 1.16 0.37
N ASP A 132 -8.64 1.53 -0.84
CA ASP A 132 -9.09 0.87 -2.06
C ASP A 132 -7.98 0.77 -3.11
N SER A 133 -6.82 0.23 -2.70
CA SER A 133 -5.69 0.00 -3.61
C SER A 133 -6.11 -0.79 -4.85
N GLN A 134 -6.94 -1.83 -4.68
CA GLN A 134 -7.30 -2.75 -5.78
C GLN A 134 -8.32 -2.15 -6.76
N ALA A 135 -9.37 -1.45 -6.32
CA ALA A 135 -10.24 -0.78 -7.28
C ALA A 135 -9.60 0.49 -7.87
N GLN A 136 -8.65 1.15 -7.18
CA GLN A 136 -7.89 2.24 -7.80
C GLN A 136 -6.98 1.73 -8.93
N GLU A 137 -6.30 0.59 -8.76
CA GLU A 137 -5.54 -0.08 -9.83
C GLU A 137 -6.42 -0.39 -11.05
N LEU A 138 -7.66 -0.85 -10.84
CA LEU A 138 -8.60 -1.20 -11.93
C LEU A 138 -9.33 0.00 -12.54
N SER A 139 -9.53 1.09 -11.79
CA SER A 139 -10.30 2.27 -12.23
C SER A 139 -9.44 3.43 -12.77
N GLY A 140 -8.13 3.44 -12.51
CA GLY A 140 -7.24 4.52 -12.93
C GLY A 140 -7.62 5.89 -12.35
N THR A 141 -8.31 5.92 -11.20
CA THR A 141 -8.82 7.18 -10.64
C THR A 141 -7.67 8.12 -10.26
N GLY A 142 -7.56 9.22 -11.01
CA GLY A 142 -6.48 10.21 -10.91
C GLY A 142 -5.23 9.93 -11.77
N LEU A 143 -5.19 8.82 -12.53
CA LEU A 143 -4.06 8.46 -13.39
C LEU A 143 -4.54 7.88 -14.73
N THR A 144 -4.39 8.66 -15.81
CA THR A 144 -4.61 8.19 -17.18
C THR A 144 -3.31 7.59 -17.70
N ALA A 145 -3.29 6.30 -17.99
CA ALA A 145 -2.17 5.61 -18.63
C ALA A 145 -2.53 5.21 -20.07
N LYS A 146 -1.61 5.35 -21.02
CA LYS A 146 -1.78 4.98 -22.43
C LYS A 146 -0.54 4.28 -22.96
N THR A 147 -0.72 3.20 -23.72
CA THR A 147 0.39 2.58 -24.47
C THR A 147 0.47 3.22 -25.86
N ILE A 148 1.65 3.70 -26.23
CA ILE A 148 1.94 4.31 -27.54
C ILE A 148 3.20 3.62 -28.08
N ASP A 149 3.08 2.90 -29.20
CA ASP A 149 4.19 2.21 -29.89
C ASP A 149 5.07 1.31 -29.00
N GLY A 150 4.51 0.81 -27.88
CA GLY A 150 5.18 -0.04 -26.88
C GLY A 150 5.62 0.71 -25.61
N GLU A 151 5.74 2.04 -25.68
CA GLU A 151 6.04 2.93 -24.55
C GLU A 151 4.76 3.26 -23.76
N VAL A 152 4.90 3.73 -22.51
CA VAL A 152 3.76 4.10 -21.66
C VAL A 152 3.76 5.60 -21.34
N GLU A 153 2.78 6.35 -21.88
CA GLU A 153 2.46 7.72 -21.45
C GLU A 153 1.58 7.66 -20.18
N LEU A 154 2.05 8.30 -19.11
CA LEU A 154 1.29 8.53 -17.87
C LEU A 154 0.91 10.00 -17.77
N GLU A 155 -0.36 10.29 -17.55
CA GLU A 155 -0.91 11.63 -17.36
C GLU A 155 -1.77 11.70 -16.08
N TRP A 156 -1.47 12.64 -15.20
CA TRP A 156 -2.25 12.90 -13.98
C TRP A 156 -2.43 14.40 -13.76
N ALA A 157 -3.43 14.77 -12.96
CA ALA A 157 -3.71 16.17 -12.63
C ALA A 157 -3.88 16.34 -11.12
N THR A 158 -3.08 17.23 -10.54
CA THR A 158 -3.23 17.71 -9.17
C THR A 158 -4.17 18.92 -9.17
N ARG A 159 -4.91 19.13 -8.07
CA ARG A 159 -5.82 20.29 -7.90
C ARG A 159 -5.23 21.39 -7.00
N SER A 160 -4.29 21.03 -6.14
CA SER A 160 -3.62 21.93 -5.22
C SER A 160 -2.40 21.24 -4.63
N GLU A 161 -1.25 21.91 -4.65
CA GLU A 161 0.04 21.39 -4.15
C GLU A 161 0.52 22.26 -2.99
N THR A 162 0.25 21.81 -1.76
CA THR A 162 0.56 22.56 -0.54
C THR A 162 1.77 21.98 0.16
N ASN A 163 2.92 22.65 0.05
CA ASN A 163 4.23 22.22 0.59
C ASN A 163 4.86 21.01 -0.14
N THR A 164 4.36 20.69 -1.33
CA THR A 164 4.90 19.69 -2.25
C THR A 164 6.27 20.10 -2.80
N LYS A 165 7.23 19.16 -2.85
CA LYS A 165 8.53 19.30 -3.55
C LYS A 165 8.43 18.80 -4.99
N GLY A 166 7.74 17.68 -5.19
CA GLY A 166 7.47 17.08 -6.50
C GLY A 166 7.00 15.63 -6.40
N PHE A 167 7.01 14.92 -7.53
CA PHE A 167 6.44 13.58 -7.66
C PHE A 167 7.49 12.51 -7.99
N VAL A 168 7.19 11.27 -7.62
CA VAL A 168 7.99 10.07 -7.90
C VAL A 168 7.09 9.04 -8.58
N VAL A 169 7.48 8.63 -9.79
CA VAL A 169 6.83 7.59 -10.57
C VAL A 169 7.45 6.24 -10.20
N LYS A 170 6.64 5.36 -9.64
CA LYS A 170 7.00 4.00 -9.23
C LYS A 170 6.28 2.99 -10.10
N LYS A 171 6.93 1.89 -10.50
CA LYS A 171 6.29 0.78 -11.24
C LYS A 171 6.54 -0.56 -10.57
N ARG A 172 5.61 -1.50 -10.75
CA ARG A 172 5.79 -2.93 -10.46
C ARG A 172 5.19 -3.77 -11.58
N PRO A 173 5.75 -4.94 -11.95
CA PRO A 173 5.03 -5.89 -12.78
C PRO A 173 3.83 -6.41 -11.96
N ALA A 174 2.67 -6.61 -12.59
CA ALA A 174 1.41 -6.86 -11.88
C ALA A 174 1.42 -8.09 -10.95
N LYS A 175 2.34 -9.03 -11.18
CA LYS A 175 2.54 -10.28 -10.40
C LYS A 175 3.47 -10.13 -9.18
N THR A 176 3.95 -8.93 -8.89
CA THR A 176 4.93 -8.66 -7.81
C THR A 176 4.46 -7.46 -6.98
N GLU A 177 4.75 -7.46 -5.68
CA GLU A 177 4.32 -6.41 -4.74
C GLU A 177 5.34 -5.26 -4.62
N ASN A 178 6.62 -5.55 -4.87
CA ASN A 178 7.71 -4.57 -4.80
C ASN A 178 7.62 -3.55 -5.94
N PHE A 179 7.60 -2.26 -5.58
CA PHE A 179 7.70 -1.14 -6.51
C PHE A 179 9.15 -0.68 -6.69
N GLU A 180 9.52 -0.42 -7.95
CA GLU A 180 10.79 0.19 -8.37
C GLU A 180 10.55 1.66 -8.76
N VAL A 181 11.51 2.56 -8.47
CA VAL A 181 11.44 3.97 -8.86
C VAL A 181 11.92 4.13 -10.29
N VAL A 182 11.07 4.62 -11.19
CA VAL A 182 11.41 4.87 -12.61
C VAL A 182 11.92 6.29 -12.81
N ALA A 183 11.25 7.26 -12.19
CA ALA A 183 11.61 8.67 -12.24
C ALA A 183 11.23 9.38 -10.94
N SER A 184 12.02 10.38 -10.56
CA SER A 184 11.72 11.30 -9.46
C SER A 184 11.82 12.74 -9.96
N TYR A 185 11.30 13.69 -9.20
CA TYR A 185 11.53 15.12 -9.43
C TYR A 185 13.01 15.54 -9.39
N GLU A 186 13.92 14.67 -8.92
CA GLU A 186 15.37 14.90 -8.95
C GLU A 186 16.03 14.38 -10.23
N SER A 187 15.50 13.31 -10.85
CA SER A 187 15.97 12.80 -12.14
C SER A 187 15.22 13.37 -13.36
N TRP A 188 13.97 13.80 -13.18
CA TRP A 188 13.11 14.37 -14.22
C TRP A 188 12.46 15.66 -13.72
N GLY A 189 13.09 16.80 -14.03
CA GLY A 189 12.63 18.14 -13.64
C GLY A 189 11.15 18.46 -13.90
N PRO A 190 10.49 17.94 -14.98
CA PRO A 190 9.04 18.09 -15.16
C PRO A 190 8.14 17.46 -14.08
N LEU A 191 8.67 16.65 -13.15
CA LEU A 191 7.95 16.13 -11.97
C LEU A 191 8.07 17.04 -10.73
N ALA A 192 8.80 18.15 -10.78
CA ALA A 192 8.80 19.14 -9.71
C ALA A 192 7.40 19.76 -9.51
N SER A 193 7.09 20.23 -8.30
CA SER A 193 5.82 20.92 -8.01
C SER A 193 5.64 22.14 -8.92
N LYS A 194 4.40 22.37 -9.35
CA LYS A 194 3.99 23.53 -10.17
C LYS A 194 3.46 24.70 -9.35
N GLY A 195 3.42 24.54 -8.02
CA GLY A 195 2.93 25.54 -7.08
C GLY A 195 1.48 25.31 -6.64
N SER A 196 0.97 26.19 -5.78
CA SER A 196 -0.26 26.03 -4.99
C SER A 196 -1.49 25.56 -5.77
N ASP A 197 -1.59 25.94 -7.04
CA ASP A 197 -2.76 25.75 -7.88
C ASP A 197 -2.76 24.36 -8.58
N GLY A 198 -1.70 23.58 -8.38
CA GLY A 198 -1.49 22.27 -9.00
C GLY A 198 -1.19 22.34 -10.51
N GLY A 199 -1.36 21.21 -11.20
CA GLY A 199 -1.21 21.15 -12.65
C GLY A 199 -1.36 19.76 -13.24
N VAL A 200 -1.34 19.70 -14.57
CA VAL A 200 -1.29 18.45 -15.33
C VAL A 200 0.16 18.03 -15.52
N TYR A 201 0.47 16.78 -15.22
CA TYR A 201 1.78 16.16 -15.33
C TYR A 201 1.77 15.08 -16.40
N ARG A 202 2.92 14.91 -17.06
CA ARG A 202 3.17 13.82 -17.99
C ARG A 202 4.54 13.21 -17.78
N TYR A 203 4.58 11.89 -17.84
CA TYR A 203 5.79 11.09 -17.89
C TYR A 203 5.65 10.03 -18.98
N LEU A 204 6.75 9.63 -19.60
CA LEU A 204 6.77 8.60 -20.63
C LEU A 204 7.84 7.56 -20.24
N ASP A 205 7.42 6.31 -20.07
CA ASP A 205 8.32 5.19 -19.75
C ASP A 205 8.70 4.42 -21.01
N THR A 206 9.94 4.62 -21.46
CA THR A 206 10.58 3.90 -22.58
C THR A 206 11.13 2.53 -22.17
N SER A 207 11.08 2.20 -20.87
CA SER A 207 11.58 0.95 -20.27
C SER A 207 10.45 0.00 -19.86
N ALA A 208 9.24 0.22 -20.37
CA ALA A 208 8.16 -0.75 -20.32
C ALA A 208 8.41 -1.89 -21.32
N THR A 209 8.05 -3.12 -20.95
CA THR A 209 8.07 -4.28 -21.86
C THR A 209 6.69 -4.92 -21.92
N PRO A 210 6.34 -5.70 -22.96
CA PRO A 210 5.01 -6.29 -23.09
C PRO A 210 4.59 -7.12 -21.87
N GLY A 211 3.36 -6.87 -21.38
CA GLY A 211 2.79 -7.46 -20.18
C GLY A 211 2.08 -6.45 -19.27
N GLY A 212 1.52 -6.96 -18.17
CA GLY A 212 0.80 -6.16 -17.17
C GLY A 212 1.73 -5.47 -16.17
N TRP A 213 1.63 -4.15 -16.07
CA TRP A 213 2.35 -3.28 -15.15
C TRP A 213 1.37 -2.50 -14.28
N VAL A 214 1.76 -2.21 -13.04
CA VAL A 214 1.05 -1.27 -12.16
C VAL A 214 1.97 -0.09 -11.90
N TYR A 215 1.55 1.08 -12.35
CA TYR A 215 2.21 2.35 -12.06
C TYR A 215 1.54 3.03 -10.87
N ARG A 216 2.34 3.66 -10.02
CA ARG A 216 1.92 4.41 -8.84
C ARG A 216 2.67 5.74 -8.79
N ILE A 217 1.99 6.77 -8.33
CA ILE A 217 2.55 8.11 -8.21
C ILE A 217 2.54 8.52 -6.75
N THR A 218 3.74 8.76 -6.23
CA THR A 218 3.95 9.24 -4.87
C THR A 218 4.29 10.73 -4.93
N GLU A 219 3.59 11.52 -4.13
CA GLU A 219 3.90 12.92 -3.83
C GLU A 219 4.95 12.99 -2.71
N CYS A 220 5.93 13.88 -2.84
CA CYS A 220 6.95 14.13 -1.82
C CYS A 220 6.80 15.55 -1.26
N ASP A 221 6.61 15.67 0.05
CA ASP A 221 6.63 16.96 0.76
C ASP A 221 8.05 17.54 0.83
N ASN A 222 8.16 18.86 0.99
CA ASN A 222 9.39 19.52 1.45
C ASN A 222 9.86 19.00 2.82
N ASN A 223 8.95 18.43 3.61
CA ASN A 223 9.23 17.82 4.92
C ASN A 223 9.81 16.40 4.81
N GLY A 224 9.92 15.82 3.60
CA GLY A 224 10.39 14.44 3.40
C GLY A 224 9.34 13.35 3.65
N ASN A 225 8.06 13.72 3.78
CA ASN A 225 6.97 12.74 3.78
C ASN A 225 6.72 12.24 2.35
N GLU A 226 6.27 10.99 2.22
CA GLU A 226 5.79 10.40 0.96
C GLU A 226 4.31 10.04 1.08
N ALA A 227 3.50 10.45 0.10
CA ALA A 227 2.05 10.22 0.03
C ALA A 227 1.66 9.62 -1.32
N ASP A 228 1.01 8.45 -1.35
CA ASP A 228 0.61 7.79 -2.59
C ASP A 228 -0.72 8.36 -3.12
N LEU A 229 -0.66 9.14 -4.21
CA LEU A 229 -1.81 9.84 -4.79
C LEU A 229 -2.74 8.90 -5.57
N CYS A 230 -2.15 8.17 -6.52
CA CYS A 230 -2.89 7.40 -7.51
C CYS A 230 -2.05 6.26 -8.09
N GLN A 231 -2.75 5.28 -8.66
CA GLN A 231 -2.15 4.15 -9.35
C GLN A 231 -3.09 3.62 -10.43
N CYS A 232 -2.54 2.90 -11.40
CA CYS A 232 -3.25 2.35 -12.54
C CYS A 232 -2.55 1.07 -13.00
N LEU A 233 -3.32 0.01 -13.26
CA LEU A 233 -2.86 -1.17 -13.98
C LEU A 233 -2.99 -0.91 -15.49
N ILE A 234 -1.90 -1.08 -16.23
CA ILE A 234 -1.86 -1.04 -17.69
C ILE A 234 -1.29 -2.34 -18.25
N GLU A 235 -1.87 -2.81 -19.35
CA GLU A 235 -1.37 -3.98 -20.08
C GLU A 235 -0.73 -3.52 -21.40
N VAL A 236 0.60 -3.63 -21.46
CA VAL A 236 1.38 -3.32 -22.67
C VAL A 236 1.25 -4.51 -23.60
N GLN A 237 0.35 -4.41 -24.59
CA GLN A 237 0.14 -5.45 -25.60
C GLN A 237 1.34 -5.54 -26.57
N THR A 238 1.55 -6.72 -27.14
CA THR A 238 2.46 -6.89 -28.28
C THR A 238 1.87 -6.31 -29.57
N GLU A 239 2.72 -5.99 -30.54
CA GLU A 239 2.26 -5.61 -31.89
C GLU A 239 1.34 -6.66 -32.53
N GLU A 240 1.60 -7.95 -32.31
CA GLU A 240 0.80 -9.04 -32.87
C GLU A 240 -0.62 -9.04 -32.30
N GLU A 241 -0.77 -8.80 -31.00
CA GLU A 241 -2.06 -8.69 -30.32
C GLU A 241 -2.83 -7.44 -30.78
N GLN A 242 -2.18 -6.29 -30.89
CA GLN A 242 -2.81 -5.06 -31.42
C GLN A 242 -3.27 -5.25 -32.87
N ARG A 243 -2.43 -5.85 -33.73
CA ARG A 243 -2.77 -6.15 -35.13
C ARG A 243 -3.93 -7.16 -35.21
N ALA A 244 -3.94 -8.20 -34.37
CA ALA A 244 -5.02 -9.17 -34.29
C ALA A 244 -6.35 -8.54 -33.82
N ALA A 245 -6.30 -7.67 -32.80
CA ALA A 245 -7.46 -6.94 -32.30
C ALA A 245 -8.05 -5.98 -33.35
N LEU A 246 -7.19 -5.28 -34.09
CA LEU A 246 -7.59 -4.42 -35.21
C LEU A 246 -8.32 -5.23 -36.31
N ILE A 247 -7.72 -6.35 -36.73
CA ILE A 247 -8.29 -7.24 -37.76
C ILE A 247 -9.63 -7.83 -37.30
N ALA A 248 -9.72 -8.27 -36.03
CA ALA A 248 -10.95 -8.78 -35.45
C ALA A 248 -12.05 -7.70 -35.39
N GLY A 249 -11.71 -6.47 -34.98
CA GLY A 249 -12.65 -5.34 -34.94
C GLY A 249 -13.20 -4.99 -36.32
N VAL A 250 -12.34 -4.94 -37.35
CA VAL A 250 -12.76 -4.73 -38.75
C VAL A 250 -13.65 -5.89 -39.24
N GLY A 251 -13.29 -7.14 -38.93
CA GLY A 251 -14.11 -8.31 -39.27
C GLY A 251 -15.51 -8.28 -38.66
N ILE A 252 -15.60 -7.95 -37.36
CA ILE A 252 -16.89 -7.80 -36.65
C ILE A 252 -17.71 -6.66 -37.24
N ALA A 253 -17.09 -5.51 -37.56
CA ALA A 253 -17.77 -4.39 -38.19
C ALA A 253 -18.36 -4.74 -39.56
N VAL A 254 -17.61 -5.44 -40.41
CA VAL A 254 -18.08 -5.91 -41.73
C VAL A 254 -19.24 -6.90 -41.58
N ILE A 255 -19.16 -7.85 -40.64
CA ILE A 255 -20.24 -8.81 -40.37
C ILE A 255 -21.49 -8.09 -39.82
N GLY A 256 -21.32 -7.10 -38.95
CA GLY A 256 -22.41 -6.27 -38.42
C GLY A 256 -23.14 -5.49 -39.50
N VAL A 257 -22.41 -4.83 -40.41
CA VAL A 257 -23.00 -4.13 -41.56
C VAL A 257 -23.73 -5.12 -42.49
N ALA A 258 -23.13 -6.27 -42.78
CA ALA A 258 -23.77 -7.31 -43.59
C ALA A 258 -25.05 -7.85 -42.95
N ALA A 259 -25.08 -8.02 -41.63
CA ALA A 259 -26.26 -8.45 -40.88
C ALA A 259 -27.38 -7.39 -40.87
N VAL A 260 -27.04 -6.11 -40.74
CA VAL A 260 -28.03 -5.01 -40.84
C VAL A 260 -28.63 -4.93 -42.25
N VAL A 261 -27.79 -5.01 -43.30
CA VAL A 261 -28.26 -5.01 -44.69
C VAL A 261 -29.12 -6.25 -44.98
N ALA A 262 -28.71 -7.44 -44.52
CA ALA A 262 -29.50 -8.66 -44.66
C ALA A 262 -30.84 -8.56 -43.91
N GLY A 263 -30.87 -7.97 -42.71
CA GLY A 263 -32.11 -7.72 -41.97
C GLY A 263 -33.08 -6.83 -42.75
N LEU A 264 -32.61 -5.69 -43.27
CA LEU A 264 -33.43 -4.76 -44.07
C LEU A 264 -33.91 -5.36 -45.41
N VAL A 265 -33.21 -6.34 -45.96
CA VAL A 265 -33.59 -7.03 -47.21
C VAL A 265 -34.51 -8.24 -46.97
N LEU A 266 -34.50 -8.83 -45.77
CA LEU A 266 -35.27 -10.02 -45.42
C LEU A 266 -36.51 -9.74 -44.55
N ASP A 267 -36.67 -8.53 -44.03
CA ASP A 267 -37.89 -8.11 -43.33
C ASP A 267 -39.01 -7.77 -44.34
N PRO A 268 -40.12 -8.54 -44.38
CA PRO A 268 -41.23 -8.29 -45.30
C PRO A 268 -42.08 -7.05 -44.97
N TYR A 269 -41.76 -6.31 -43.90
CA TYR A 269 -42.43 -5.06 -43.50
C TYR A 269 -41.53 -3.82 -43.58
N ALA A 270 -40.31 -3.93 -44.13
CA ALA A 270 -39.36 -2.81 -44.23
C ALA A 270 -39.56 -1.89 -45.46
N MET A 271 -40.73 -1.95 -46.13
CA MET A 271 -41.11 -1.16 -47.30
C MET A 271 -42.60 -0.77 -47.28
#